data_AF-A0A0G0CV37-F1
#
_entry.id   AF-A0A0G0CV37-F1
#
_cell.length_a   1.000
_cell.length_b   1.000
_cell.length_c   1.000
_cell.angle_alpha   90.00
_cell.angle_beta   90.00
_cell.angle_gamma   90.00
#
_symmetry.space_group_name_H-M   'P 1'
#
loop_
_entity.id
_entity.type
_entity.pdbx_description
1 polymer ?
#
loop_
_entity_poly.entity_id
_entity_poly.type
_entity_poly.pdbx_seq_one_letter_code
_entity_poly.pdbx_strand_id
1 'polypeptide(L)'
;ISKKEIENKAINFLKLIGRYPEELSKSTTNVIYLKYDPELSDFGNIEKVREASAVEVDFYRPSIDDYAIATPKFFSSQNYVIMTFNGSEPKVIRAQISFFEKSEAQFGVYPLKSADEAWAELQKGGGMIIAGRENMKKVTIKKMGLYYLDPDVYQTYLQPVYVFIGDDDFVAYVPAVKNDFLVE
;
A
#
# COMPACT_ATOMS: atom_id res chain seq x y z
N ILE A 1 -9.08 3.06 -23.75
CA ILE A 1 -8.32 4.09 -23.02
C ILE A 1 -6.95 3.51 -22.68
N SER A 2 -5.88 4.29 -22.84
CA SER A 2 -4.52 3.88 -22.48
C SER A 2 -4.27 4.01 -20.97
N LYS A 3 -3.27 3.28 -20.45
CA LYS A 3 -2.85 3.39 -19.04
C LYS A 3 -2.54 4.84 -18.63
N LYS A 4 -1.82 5.57 -19.48
CA LYS A 4 -1.44 6.96 -19.23
C LYS A 4 -2.65 7.91 -19.16
N GLU A 5 -3.67 7.68 -19.99
CA GLU A 5 -4.92 8.46 -19.93
C GLU A 5 -5.70 8.19 -18.64
N ILE A 6 -5.71 6.94 -18.16
CA ILE A 6 -6.30 6.55 -16.88
C ILE A 6 -5.60 7.31 -15.74
N GLU A 7 -4.27 7.23 -15.68
CA GLU A 7 -3.46 7.89 -14.65
C GLU A 7 -3.68 9.40 -14.65
N ASN A 8 -3.63 10.04 -15.83
CA ASN A 8 -3.86 11.47 -15.95
C ASN A 8 -5.27 11.88 -15.49
N LYS A 9 -6.30 11.08 -15.78
CA LYS A 9 -7.66 11.37 -15.32
C LYS A 9 -7.77 11.29 -13.80
N ALA A 10 -7.17 10.27 -13.18
CA ALA A 10 -7.14 10.14 -11.72
C ALA A 10 -6.38 11.32 -11.07
N ILE A 11 -5.20 11.67 -11.60
CA ILE A 11 -4.41 12.82 -11.14
C ILE A 11 -5.21 14.12 -11.26
N ASN A 12 -5.84 14.36 -12.41
CA ASN A 12 -6.62 15.58 -12.64
C ASN A 12 -7.82 15.66 -11.69
N PHE A 13 -8.47 14.53 -11.41
CA PHE A 13 -9.55 14.48 -10.42
C PHE A 13 -9.03 14.86 -9.02
N LEU A 14 -7.93 14.25 -8.55
CA LEU A 14 -7.38 14.57 -7.23
C LEU A 14 -6.91 16.02 -7.13
N LYS A 15 -6.32 16.57 -8.19
CA LYS A 15 -5.96 18.00 -8.26
C LYS A 15 -7.18 18.91 -8.19
N LEU A 16 -8.25 18.58 -8.91
CA LEU A 16 -9.50 19.34 -8.93
C LEU A 16 -10.12 19.45 -7.53
N ILE A 17 -10.05 18.38 -6.73
CA ILE A 17 -10.58 18.37 -5.36
C ILE A 17 -9.56 18.79 -4.30
N GLY A 18 -8.36 19.24 -4.71
CA GLY A 18 -7.30 19.68 -3.79
C GLY A 18 -6.74 18.55 -2.90
N ARG A 19 -6.80 17.30 -3.34
CA ARG A 19 -6.33 16.09 -2.61
C ARG A 19 -5.22 15.36 -3.36
N TYR A 20 -4.35 16.09 -4.04
CA TYR A 20 -3.15 15.53 -4.66
C TYR A 20 -1.88 16.12 -4.04
N PRO A 21 -1.43 15.62 -2.88
CA PRO A 21 -0.20 16.05 -2.24
C PRO A 21 1.00 15.96 -3.18
N GLU A 22 1.91 16.92 -3.09
CA GLU A 22 3.10 16.98 -3.95
C GLU A 22 3.96 15.71 -3.82
N GLU A 23 4.06 15.14 -2.63
CA GLU A 23 4.82 13.92 -2.37
C GLU A 23 4.32 12.73 -3.21
N LEU A 24 2.99 12.56 -3.36
CA LEU A 24 2.40 11.51 -4.19
C LEU A 24 2.66 11.71 -5.69
N SER A 25 3.06 12.91 -6.12
CA SER A 25 3.44 13.17 -7.51
C SER A 25 4.87 12.76 -7.85
N LYS A 26 5.68 12.43 -6.84
CA LYS A 26 7.10 12.06 -6.98
C LYS A 26 7.31 10.55 -7.12
N SER A 27 6.26 9.75 -7.04
CA SER A 27 6.30 8.30 -7.14
C SER A 27 5.54 7.78 -8.35
N THR A 28 5.62 6.46 -8.57
CA THR A 28 4.84 5.77 -9.61
C THR A 28 3.43 5.46 -9.13
N THR A 29 2.49 5.49 -10.06
CA THR A 29 1.14 4.98 -9.86
C THR A 29 1.05 3.51 -10.24
N ASN A 30 0.18 2.76 -9.56
CA ASN A 30 -0.21 1.41 -9.98
C ASN A 30 -1.63 1.45 -10.54
N VAL A 31 -1.90 0.69 -11.60
CA VAL A 31 -3.23 0.61 -12.21
C VAL A 31 -3.72 -0.82 -12.08
N ILE A 32 -4.74 -1.01 -11.25
CA ILE A 32 -5.37 -2.29 -10.97
C ILE A 32 -6.68 -2.35 -11.76
N TYR A 33 -6.87 -3.44 -12.50
CA TYR A 33 -8.10 -3.67 -13.26
C TYR A 33 -9.08 -4.44 -12.40
N LEU A 34 -10.32 -3.94 -12.35
CA LEU A 34 -11.34 -4.40 -11.44
C LEU A 34 -12.56 -4.89 -12.20
N LYS A 35 -13.16 -5.96 -11.69
CA LYS A 35 -14.47 -6.45 -12.12
C LYS A 35 -15.42 -6.35 -10.94
N TYR A 36 -16.58 -5.77 -11.19
CA TYR A 36 -17.64 -5.74 -10.19
C TYR A 36 -18.16 -7.16 -9.94
N ASP A 37 -18.18 -7.55 -8.67
CA ASP A 37 -18.78 -8.77 -8.17
C ASP A 37 -20.16 -8.42 -7.56
N PRO A 38 -21.26 -8.77 -8.24
CA PRO A 38 -22.61 -8.49 -7.75
C PRO A 38 -22.96 -9.22 -6.44
N GLU A 39 -22.33 -10.36 -6.15
CA GLU A 39 -22.63 -11.17 -4.96
C GLU A 39 -22.03 -10.51 -3.71
N LEU A 40 -20.81 -9.98 -3.82
CA LEU A 40 -20.13 -9.26 -2.76
C LEU A 40 -20.50 -7.77 -2.71
N SER A 41 -21.19 -7.27 -3.74
CA SER A 41 -21.42 -5.84 -3.96
C SER A 41 -20.13 -5.01 -3.90
N ASP A 42 -19.03 -5.59 -4.38
CA ASP A 42 -17.69 -5.00 -4.34
C ASP A 42 -16.90 -5.34 -5.61
N PHE A 43 -15.67 -4.86 -5.73
CA PHE A 43 -14.78 -5.11 -6.86
C PHE A 43 -13.73 -6.18 -6.55
N GLY A 44 -13.56 -7.12 -7.48
CA GLY A 44 -12.46 -8.09 -7.48
C GLY A 44 -11.37 -7.72 -8.48
N ASN A 45 -10.11 -7.97 -8.13
CA ASN A 45 -8.96 -7.80 -9.02
C ASN A 45 -9.00 -8.82 -10.15
N ILE A 46 -8.65 -8.38 -11.36
CA ILE A 46 -8.53 -9.25 -12.53
C ILE A 46 -7.26 -8.96 -13.33
N GLU A 47 -6.69 -9.99 -13.94
CA GLU A 47 -5.51 -9.82 -14.81
C GLU A 47 -5.90 -9.36 -16.23
N LYS A 48 -7.07 -9.78 -16.71
CA LYS A 48 -7.51 -9.54 -18.09
C LYS A 48 -8.27 -8.22 -18.21
N VAL A 49 -7.60 -7.20 -18.73
CA VAL A 49 -8.17 -5.86 -19.00
C VAL A 49 -9.54 -5.90 -19.71
N ARG A 50 -9.77 -6.85 -20.63
CA ARG A 50 -11.03 -6.95 -21.39
C ARG A 50 -12.25 -7.29 -20.53
N GLU A 51 -12.05 -7.89 -19.36
CA GLU A 51 -13.12 -8.26 -18.45
C GLU A 51 -13.37 -7.18 -17.38
N ALA A 52 -12.58 -6.10 -17.39
CA ALA A 52 -12.64 -5.04 -16.40
C ALA A 52 -13.86 -4.15 -16.62
N SER A 53 -14.62 -3.88 -15.56
CA SER A 53 -15.69 -2.87 -15.55
C SER A 53 -15.23 -1.56 -14.89
N ALA A 54 -14.14 -1.61 -14.14
CA ALA A 54 -13.53 -0.47 -13.48
C ALA A 54 -11.99 -0.59 -13.44
N VAL A 55 -11.33 0.50 -13.08
CA VAL A 55 -9.92 0.52 -12.70
C VAL A 55 -9.75 1.28 -11.39
N GLU A 56 -8.81 0.83 -10.59
CA GLU A 56 -8.26 1.54 -9.45
C GLU A 56 -6.87 2.07 -9.82
N VAL A 57 -6.64 3.35 -9.54
CA VAL A 57 -5.33 3.99 -9.67
C VAL A 57 -4.82 4.27 -8.28
N ASP A 58 -3.79 3.55 -7.89
CA ASP A 58 -3.10 3.70 -6.62
C ASP A 58 -1.98 4.73 -6.72
N PHE A 59 -1.85 5.52 -5.67
CA PHE A 59 -0.82 6.51 -5.48
C PHE A 59 0.04 6.14 -4.28
N TYR A 60 1.35 6.03 -4.47
CA TYR A 60 2.27 5.67 -3.39
C TYR A 60 3.15 6.86 -3.04
N ARG A 61 3.67 6.86 -1.81
CA ARG A 61 4.82 7.70 -1.47
C ARG A 61 6.06 7.25 -2.25
N PRO A 62 7.00 8.16 -2.50
CA PRO A 62 8.33 7.79 -3.00
C PRO A 62 9.09 7.03 -1.90
N SER A 63 10.15 6.31 -2.29
CA SER A 63 11.09 5.75 -1.32
C SER A 63 11.71 6.85 -0.46
N ILE A 64 12.06 6.49 0.77
CA ILE A 64 12.79 7.36 1.69
C ILE A 64 14.23 6.85 1.72
N ASP A 65 15.14 7.67 1.21
CA ASP A 65 16.51 7.26 0.89
C ASP A 65 16.47 5.99 0.01
N ASP A 66 17.16 4.92 0.43
CA ASP A 66 17.20 3.63 -0.26
C ASP A 66 16.09 2.66 0.21
N TYR A 67 15.19 3.10 1.10
CA TYR A 67 14.15 2.25 1.67
C TYR A 67 12.81 2.41 0.96
N ALA A 68 12.28 1.28 0.51
CA ALA A 68 10.97 1.22 -0.13
C ALA A 68 9.84 1.47 0.87
N ILE A 69 8.67 1.85 0.34
CA ILE A 69 7.46 2.08 1.12
C ILE A 69 6.59 0.82 1.12
N ALA A 70 6.09 0.46 2.30
CA ALA A 70 5.05 -0.54 2.48
C ALA A 70 3.72 0.17 2.79
N THR A 71 2.60 -0.40 2.34
CA THR A 71 1.25 0.09 2.65
C THR A 71 0.54 -0.90 3.57
N PRO A 72 -0.57 -0.53 4.23
CA PRO A 72 -1.30 -1.44 5.12
C PRO A 72 -1.91 -2.65 4.42
N LYS A 73 -2.05 -2.60 3.09
CA LYS A 73 -2.52 -3.71 2.24
C LYS A 73 -1.43 -4.37 1.39
N PHE A 74 -0.23 -3.81 1.38
CA PHE A 74 0.94 -4.16 0.55
C PHE A 74 0.73 -4.06 -0.98
N PHE A 75 -0.24 -4.79 -1.53
CA PHE A 75 -0.50 -4.90 -2.97
C PHE A 75 -1.30 -3.74 -3.56
N SER A 76 -1.95 -2.93 -2.71
CA SER A 76 -2.64 -1.71 -3.10
C SER A 76 -2.37 -0.57 -2.13
N SER A 77 -2.75 0.64 -2.52
CA SER A 77 -2.58 1.84 -1.71
C SER A 77 -3.88 2.22 -0.99
N GLN A 78 -3.75 2.86 0.17
CA GLN A 78 -4.84 3.58 0.83
C GLN A 78 -5.16 4.93 0.15
N ASN A 79 -4.30 5.36 -0.78
CA ASN A 79 -4.49 6.54 -1.61
C ASN A 79 -4.83 6.09 -3.03
N TYR A 80 -6.11 6.14 -3.41
CA TYR A 80 -6.56 5.60 -4.68
C TYR A 80 -7.76 6.33 -5.27
N VAL A 81 -7.97 6.13 -6.57
CA VAL A 81 -9.15 6.57 -7.32
C VAL A 81 -9.69 5.40 -8.14
N ILE A 82 -10.98 5.09 -7.97
CA ILE A 82 -11.68 4.08 -8.78
C ILE A 82 -12.55 4.78 -9.83
N MET A 83 -12.41 4.35 -11.08
CA MET A 83 -13.19 4.83 -12.22
C MET A 83 -13.84 3.69 -12.98
N THR A 84 -15.08 3.89 -13.43
CA THR A 84 -15.78 2.97 -14.34
C THR A 84 -15.66 3.42 -15.79
N PHE A 85 -15.76 2.48 -16.73
CA PHE A 85 -15.72 2.75 -18.18
C PHE A 85 -17.04 2.47 -18.90
N ASN A 86 -18.13 2.35 -18.15
CA ASN A 86 -19.46 2.10 -18.71
C ASN A 86 -20.02 3.40 -19.34
N GLY A 87 -19.49 3.81 -20.49
CA GLY A 87 -19.91 5.02 -21.21
C GLY A 87 -18.81 5.60 -22.13
N SER A 88 -19.09 6.75 -22.74
CA SER A 88 -18.11 7.48 -23.57
C SER A 88 -16.98 8.11 -22.76
N GLU A 89 -17.21 8.41 -21.48
CA GLU A 89 -16.22 8.99 -20.59
C GLU A 89 -16.09 8.20 -19.27
N PRO A 90 -14.85 7.98 -18.78
CA PRO A 90 -14.63 7.37 -17.48
C PRO A 90 -15.23 8.22 -16.36
N LYS A 91 -15.92 7.59 -15.42
CA LYS A 91 -16.53 8.27 -14.27
C LYS A 91 -15.87 7.79 -12.98
N VAL A 92 -15.42 8.74 -12.16
CA VAL A 92 -14.94 8.45 -10.80
C VAL A 92 -16.13 8.01 -9.94
N ILE A 93 -16.03 6.83 -9.34
CA ILE A 93 -17.08 6.26 -8.48
C ILE A 93 -16.64 6.19 -7.01
N ARG A 94 -15.33 6.18 -6.75
CA ARG A 94 -14.74 6.18 -5.41
C ARG A 94 -13.38 6.82 -5.45
N ALA A 95 -13.01 7.54 -4.41
CA ALA A 95 -11.67 8.05 -4.20
C ALA A 95 -11.40 8.17 -2.71
N GLN A 96 -10.18 7.88 -2.31
CA GLN A 96 -9.73 7.98 -0.92
C GLN A 96 -8.28 8.43 -0.91
N ILE A 97 -7.96 9.39 -0.05
CA ILE A 97 -6.59 9.85 0.20
C ILE A 97 -6.39 9.88 1.71
N SER A 98 -5.78 8.81 2.23
CA SER A 98 -5.32 8.72 3.62
C SER A 98 -3.81 9.01 3.64
N PHE A 99 -3.50 10.30 3.58
CA PHE A 99 -2.13 10.81 3.54
C PHE A 99 -1.89 11.74 4.72
N PHE A 100 -0.84 11.45 5.50
CA PHE A 100 -0.44 12.25 6.66
C PHE A 100 0.91 12.91 6.40
N GLU A 101 0.95 14.24 6.40
CA GLU A 101 2.19 14.97 6.19
C GLU A 101 3.23 14.65 7.27
N LYS A 102 4.49 14.59 6.87
CA LYS A 102 5.64 14.41 7.77
C LYS A 102 6.50 15.66 7.75
N SER A 103 7.17 15.94 8.86
CA SER A 103 8.22 16.95 8.88
C SER A 103 9.46 16.42 8.17
N GLU A 104 10.02 17.21 7.25
CA GLU A 104 11.34 16.94 6.65
C GLU A 104 12.50 17.40 7.54
N ALA A 105 12.21 18.18 8.60
CA ALA A 105 13.21 18.74 9.49
C ALA A 105 13.38 17.95 10.80
N GLN A 106 12.41 17.09 11.14
CA GLN A 106 12.43 16.31 12.38
C GLN A 106 12.76 14.85 12.07
N PHE A 107 13.81 14.35 12.70
CA PHE A 107 14.23 12.96 12.59
C PHE A 107 14.25 12.34 13.98
N GLY A 108 13.66 11.15 14.10
CA GLY A 108 13.75 10.33 15.30
C GLY A 108 15.01 9.46 15.24
N VAL A 109 15.74 9.37 16.35
CA VAL A 109 16.78 8.36 16.54
C VAL A 109 16.20 7.26 17.40
N TYR A 110 16.08 6.07 16.84
CA TYR A 110 15.51 4.91 17.52
C TYR A 110 16.38 3.68 17.30
N PRO A 111 16.52 2.82 18.33
CA PRO A 111 17.20 1.55 18.15
C PRO A 111 16.30 0.61 17.34
N LEU A 112 16.87 0.03 16.29
CA LEU A 112 16.22 -0.99 15.48
C LEU A 112 16.49 -2.39 16.03
N LYS A 113 15.52 -3.27 15.84
CA LYS A 113 15.72 -4.72 15.87
C LYS A 113 16.66 -5.11 14.74
N SER A 114 17.52 -6.07 15.00
CA SER A 114 18.25 -6.80 13.96
C SER A 114 17.29 -7.65 13.12
N ALA A 115 17.78 -8.05 11.95
CA ALA A 115 17.10 -8.99 11.06
C ALA A 115 16.71 -10.30 11.77
N ASP A 116 17.62 -10.86 12.59
CA ASP A 116 17.38 -12.10 13.32
C ASP A 116 16.33 -11.94 14.43
N GLU A 117 16.33 -10.80 15.13
CA GLU A 117 15.31 -10.48 16.13
C GLU A 117 13.91 -10.39 15.49
N ALA A 118 13.79 -9.66 14.38
CA ALA A 118 12.53 -9.52 13.67
C ALA A 118 12.03 -10.86 13.09
N TRP A 119 12.94 -11.69 12.57
CA TRP A 119 12.61 -13.02 12.09
C TRP A 119 12.11 -13.93 13.22
N ALA A 120 12.82 -13.96 14.35
CA ALA A 120 12.41 -14.73 15.52
C ALA A 120 11.06 -14.24 16.10
N GLU A 121 10.80 -12.94 16.07
CA GLU A 121 9.53 -12.34 16.49
C GLU A 121 8.37 -12.79 15.59
N LEU A 122 8.54 -12.75 14.26
CA LEU A 122 7.53 -13.27 13.33
C LEU A 122 7.24 -14.75 13.57
N GLN A 123 8.28 -15.58 13.74
CA GLN A 123 8.11 -17.02 14.01
C GLN A 123 7.36 -17.32 15.32
N LYS A 124 7.42 -16.41 16.29
CA LYS A 124 6.68 -16.50 17.56
C LYS A 124 5.25 -15.93 17.47
N GLY A 125 4.86 -15.40 16.31
CA GLY A 125 3.55 -14.78 16.10
C GLY A 125 3.51 -13.28 16.46
N GLY A 126 4.65 -12.63 16.71
CA GLY A 126 4.76 -11.22 17.08
C GLY A 126 4.74 -10.24 15.90
N GLY A 127 4.00 -10.55 14.83
CA GLY A 127 3.90 -9.71 13.65
C GLY A 127 2.47 -9.61 13.12
N MET A 128 2.26 -8.77 12.13
CA MET A 128 0.97 -8.61 11.46
C MET A 128 1.00 -9.32 10.11
N ILE A 129 0.07 -10.25 9.89
CA ILE A 129 -0.16 -10.82 8.55
C ILE A 129 -0.97 -9.80 7.75
N ILE A 130 -0.42 -9.34 6.65
CA ILE A 130 -0.97 -8.29 5.79
C ILE A 130 -1.71 -8.90 4.60
N ALA A 131 -1.12 -9.93 4.01
CA ALA A 131 -1.70 -10.65 2.90
C ALA A 131 -1.33 -12.13 2.97
N GLY A 132 -2.14 -12.96 2.33
CA GLY A 132 -1.96 -14.40 2.26
C GLY A 132 -3.27 -15.12 1.96
N ARG A 133 -3.19 -16.33 1.41
CA ARG A 133 -4.38 -17.17 1.20
C ARG A 133 -4.96 -17.66 2.51
N GLU A 134 -6.27 -17.91 2.50
CA GLU A 134 -6.94 -18.54 3.63
C GLU A 134 -6.38 -19.94 3.92
N ASN A 135 -6.39 -20.32 5.20
CA ASN A 135 -6.01 -21.67 5.67
C ASN A 135 -4.56 -22.10 5.38
N MET A 136 -3.65 -21.16 5.12
CA MET A 136 -2.22 -21.47 5.04
C MET A 136 -1.69 -21.96 6.39
N LYS A 137 -1.11 -23.16 6.39
CA LYS A 137 -0.52 -23.79 7.60
C LYS A 137 0.99 -23.65 7.66
N LYS A 138 1.63 -23.46 6.51
CA LYS A 138 3.07 -23.33 6.36
C LYS A 138 3.33 -22.36 5.21
N VAL A 139 4.23 -21.43 5.45
CA VAL A 139 4.65 -20.41 4.49
C VAL A 139 6.18 -20.45 4.40
N THR A 140 6.72 -20.36 3.20
CA THR A 140 8.16 -20.23 2.95
C THR A 140 8.49 -18.77 2.64
N ILE A 141 9.17 -18.08 3.56
CA ILE A 141 9.65 -16.73 3.28
C ILE A 141 10.75 -16.76 2.21
N LYS A 142 10.58 -15.95 1.16
CA LYS A 142 11.49 -15.81 0.02
C LYS A 142 12.34 -14.56 0.12
N LYS A 143 11.83 -13.50 0.74
CA LYS A 143 12.52 -12.23 0.89
C LYS A 143 12.16 -11.58 2.22
N MET A 144 13.14 -10.93 2.82
CA MET A 144 12.97 -10.02 3.93
C MET A 144 13.69 -8.71 3.61
N GLY A 145 13.11 -7.57 3.98
CA GLY A 145 13.77 -6.26 3.84
C GLY A 145 13.19 -5.22 4.79
N LEU A 146 13.93 -4.12 4.97
CA LEU A 146 13.49 -2.97 5.75
C LEU A 146 12.77 -1.97 4.84
N TYR A 147 11.60 -1.51 5.28
CA TYR A 147 10.72 -0.59 4.57
C TYR A 147 10.24 0.50 5.54
N TYR A 148 9.69 1.60 5.02
CA TYR A 148 8.88 2.53 5.81
C TYR A 148 7.39 2.28 5.55
N LEU A 149 6.59 2.28 6.60
CA LEU A 149 5.13 2.15 6.48
C LEU A 149 4.52 3.51 6.16
N ASP A 150 3.82 3.60 5.02
CA ASP A 150 2.87 4.67 4.74
C ASP A 150 1.52 4.28 5.34
N PRO A 151 1.10 4.90 6.45
CA PRO A 151 -0.03 4.41 7.24
C PRO A 151 -1.36 4.95 6.71
N ASP A 152 -2.44 4.23 6.94
CA ASP A 152 -3.81 4.68 6.70
C ASP A 152 -4.47 5.30 7.95
N VAL A 153 -3.81 5.17 9.10
CA VAL A 153 -4.14 5.82 10.37
C VAL A 153 -2.99 6.75 10.79
N TYR A 154 -3.31 7.88 11.41
CA TYR A 154 -2.30 8.82 11.84
C TYR A 154 -1.34 8.20 12.86
N GLN A 155 -0.04 8.41 12.66
CA GLN A 155 1.03 8.09 13.60
C GLN A 155 1.99 9.29 13.69
N THR A 156 2.68 9.41 14.82
CA THR A 156 3.54 10.56 15.11
C THR A 156 4.85 10.56 14.33
N TYR A 157 5.23 9.44 13.71
CA TYR A 157 6.42 9.29 12.89
C TYR A 157 6.18 8.24 11.79
N LEU A 158 6.96 8.28 10.71
CA LEU A 158 6.97 7.17 9.76
C LEU A 158 7.72 5.99 10.37
N GLN A 159 6.97 4.94 10.66
CA GLN A 159 7.49 3.75 11.30
C GLN A 159 8.23 2.85 10.30
N PRO A 160 9.51 2.49 10.55
CA PRO A 160 10.18 1.46 9.79
C PRO A 160 9.65 0.07 10.18
N VAL A 161 9.51 -0.80 9.20
CA VAL A 161 8.99 -2.17 9.35
C VAL A 161 9.85 -3.16 8.57
N TYR A 162 10.08 -4.34 9.14
CA TYR A 162 10.57 -5.48 8.38
C TYR A 162 9.40 -6.11 7.62
N VAL A 163 9.56 -6.24 6.31
CA VAL A 163 8.59 -6.86 5.42
C VAL A 163 9.08 -8.24 5.02
N PHE A 164 8.27 -9.26 5.30
CA PHE A 164 8.52 -10.65 4.97
C PHE A 164 7.59 -11.06 3.83
N ILE A 165 8.16 -11.45 2.69
CA ILE A 165 7.42 -11.86 1.49
C ILE A 165 7.63 -13.37 1.31
N GLY A 166 6.53 -14.12 1.32
CA GLY A 166 6.51 -15.57 1.20
C GLY A 166 5.96 -16.07 -0.13
N ASP A 167 5.71 -17.37 -0.18
CA ASP A 167 4.87 -18.01 -1.20
C ASP A 167 3.39 -17.65 -1.02
N ASP A 168 2.58 -17.94 -2.05
CA ASP A 168 1.12 -17.76 -2.04
C ASP A 168 0.65 -16.36 -1.58
N ASP A 169 1.34 -15.33 -2.10
CA ASP A 169 1.09 -13.91 -1.82
C ASP A 169 1.17 -13.53 -0.34
N PHE A 170 1.85 -14.36 0.48
CA PHE A 170 2.03 -14.09 1.89
C PHE A 170 2.91 -12.85 2.10
N VAL A 171 2.41 -11.94 2.92
CA VAL A 171 3.14 -10.77 3.37
C VAL A 171 2.88 -10.57 4.86
N ALA A 172 3.95 -10.39 5.62
CA ALA A 172 3.85 -10.02 7.03
C ALA A 172 4.80 -8.89 7.39
N TYR A 173 4.39 -8.06 8.33
CA TYR A 173 5.17 -6.95 8.86
C TYR A 173 5.54 -7.20 10.32
N VAL A 174 6.75 -6.79 10.68
CA VAL A 174 7.19 -6.65 12.07
C VAL A 174 7.73 -5.23 12.25
N PRO A 175 7.27 -4.47 13.26
CA PRO A 175 7.87 -3.18 13.61
C PRO A 175 9.38 -3.30 13.77
N ALA A 176 10.15 -2.49 13.04
CA ALA A 176 11.61 -2.52 13.11
C ALA A 176 12.15 -1.79 14.34
N VAL A 177 11.41 -0.83 14.88
CA VAL A 177 11.75 -0.17 16.14
C VAL A 177 11.64 -1.17 17.30
N LYS A 178 12.61 -1.16 18.23
CA LYS A 178 12.55 -2.00 19.42
C LYS A 178 11.29 -1.71 20.24
N ASN A 179 10.70 -2.76 20.82
CA ASN A 179 9.40 -2.68 21.49
C ASN A 179 9.36 -1.62 22.61
N ASP A 180 10.46 -1.47 23.35
CA ASP A 180 10.59 -0.46 24.43
C ASP A 180 10.50 0.99 23.94
N PHE A 181 10.54 1.22 22.62
CA PHE A 181 10.50 2.52 21.96
C PHE A 181 9.32 2.67 20.99
N LEU A 182 8.43 1.66 20.93
CA LEU A 182 7.20 1.78 20.17
C LEU A 182 6.23 2.69 20.92
N VAL A 183 5.61 3.61 20.17
CA VAL A 183 4.50 4.44 20.65
C VAL A 183 3.24 3.84 20.03
N GLU A 184 2.30 3.43 20.89
CA GLU A 184 0.97 2.94 20.48
C GLU A 184 0.05 4.09 20.03
#